data_AF-A0A951TC16-F1
#
_entry.id   AF-A0A951TC16-F1
#
_cell.length_a   1.000
_cell.length_b   1.000
_cell.length_c   1.000
_cell.angle_alpha   90.00
_cell.angle_beta   90.00
_cell.angle_gamma   90.00
#
_symmetry.space_group_name_H-M   'P 1'
#
loop_
_entity.id
_entity.type
_entity.pdbx_description
1 polymer ?
#
loop_
_entity_poly.entity_id
_entity_poly.type
_entity_poly.pdbx_seq_one_letter_code
_entity_poly.pdbx_strand_id
1 'polypeptide(L)'
;MKLFDKAGALWRRMSRRERRLALMTLAAVAFFAGFSVFHSAQNRLNMLDGTLDRLHEDIVNYANQIVHREAVEALYGQVAAQHSSAWSEAEIRDRLRQEVYRLARNVPQTLDENGIPVNVPNESGNLVEIPSLGEGIMAEGGEGYRQYMLNLRIPPVPVTSLVAFLQRLQQSPQSLRIDKLELNRMPDSPLVAASIDITRTIADGSKTGPALSPESRSADVTAPGVPSGRIPLSASDWTGDGCAVALVDEDGGGSVLEIRAEREGGLAELLRKMPAGSVYEMNIELSADGPAVLAVGVPGAGGEYPNPEPLRADGGVYRYRVRFGVSGDGDAVPVACPRLVAGSAGAVVRVHNLLLRKIME
;
A
#
# COMPACT_ATOMS: atom_id res chain seq x y z
N MET A 1 -66.53 -0.82 -2.14
CA MET A 1 -67.78 -0.70 -2.93
C MET A 1 -68.68 0.46 -2.48
N LYS A 2 -68.96 0.68 -1.18
CA LYS A 2 -69.92 1.70 -0.69
C LYS A 2 -69.58 3.19 -0.94
N LEU A 3 -68.34 3.56 -1.28
CA LEU A 3 -67.92 4.96 -1.47
C LEU A 3 -68.18 5.48 -2.89
N PHE A 4 -67.91 4.64 -3.91
CA PHE A 4 -68.14 5.01 -5.32
C PHE A 4 -69.63 5.13 -5.65
N ASP A 5 -70.47 4.26 -5.09
CA ASP A 5 -71.93 4.34 -5.25
C ASP A 5 -72.53 5.60 -4.61
N LYS A 6 -72.03 5.99 -3.43
CA LYS A 6 -72.43 7.24 -2.76
C LYS A 6 -71.99 8.48 -3.53
N ALA A 7 -70.77 8.47 -4.08
CA ALA A 7 -70.27 9.55 -4.92
C ALA A 7 -71.09 9.71 -6.21
N GLY A 8 -71.48 8.60 -6.85
CA GLY A 8 -72.34 8.62 -8.04
C GLY A 8 -73.75 9.17 -7.79
N ALA A 9 -74.35 8.84 -6.63
CA ALA A 9 -75.65 9.38 -6.23
C ALA A 9 -75.61 10.89 -5.91
N LEU A 10 -74.54 11.35 -5.23
CA LEU A 10 -74.28 12.78 -4.98
C LEU A 10 -74.05 13.56 -6.27
N TRP A 11 -73.29 12.99 -7.21
CA TRP A 11 -73.03 13.60 -8.51
C TRP A 11 -74.31 13.83 -9.31
N ARG A 12 -75.23 12.86 -9.31
CA ARG A 12 -76.53 12.97 -9.99
C ARG A 12 -77.44 14.05 -9.39
N ARG A 13 -77.32 14.33 -8.09
CA ARG A 13 -78.07 15.40 -7.39
C ARG A 13 -77.54 16.82 -7.61
N MET A 14 -76.28 16.98 -8.02
CA MET A 14 -75.67 18.30 -8.22
C MET A 14 -76.11 18.98 -9.53
N SER A 15 -76.26 20.30 -9.48
CA SER A 15 -76.56 21.16 -10.62
C SER A 15 -75.37 21.24 -11.61
N ARG A 16 -75.62 21.67 -12.86
CA ARG A 16 -74.56 21.77 -13.89
C ARG A 16 -73.38 22.67 -13.49
N ARG A 17 -73.63 23.71 -12.67
CA ARG A 17 -72.58 24.62 -12.17
C ARG A 17 -71.74 23.95 -11.08
N GLU A 18 -72.37 23.25 -10.15
CA GLU A 18 -71.69 22.53 -9.07
C GLU A 18 -70.82 21.38 -9.61
N ARG A 19 -71.27 20.66 -10.64
CA ARG A 19 -70.46 19.62 -11.30
C ARG A 19 -69.21 20.17 -11.97
N ARG A 20 -69.28 21.36 -12.59
CA ARG A 20 -68.10 22.02 -13.19
C ARG A 20 -67.12 22.45 -12.12
N LEU A 21 -67.60 23.02 -11.02
CA LEU A 21 -66.76 23.44 -9.91
C LEU A 21 -66.10 22.24 -9.23
N ALA A 22 -66.84 21.14 -9.03
CA ALA A 22 -66.32 19.88 -8.49
C ALA A 22 -65.27 19.21 -9.41
N LEU A 23 -65.43 19.30 -10.73
CA LEU A 23 -64.42 18.83 -11.68
C LEU A 23 -63.14 19.68 -11.63
N MET A 24 -63.28 21.00 -11.53
CA MET A 24 -62.13 21.90 -11.41
C MET A 24 -61.39 21.70 -10.08
N THR A 25 -62.09 21.50 -8.97
CA THR A 25 -61.44 21.22 -7.69
C THR A 25 -60.75 19.86 -7.70
N LEU A 26 -61.35 18.84 -8.30
CA LEU A 26 -60.71 17.53 -8.45
C LEU A 26 -59.46 17.61 -9.34
N ALA A 27 -59.52 18.37 -10.44
CA ALA A 27 -58.37 18.61 -11.30
C ALA A 27 -57.25 19.36 -10.56
N ALA A 28 -57.60 20.39 -9.75
CA ALA A 28 -56.64 21.13 -8.94
C ALA A 28 -55.99 20.24 -7.87
N VAL A 29 -56.77 19.39 -7.20
CA VAL A 29 -56.25 18.43 -6.20
C VAL A 29 -55.34 17.40 -6.86
N ALA A 30 -55.72 16.86 -8.01
CA ALA A 30 -54.90 15.90 -8.76
C ALA A 30 -53.58 16.54 -9.23
N PHE A 31 -53.63 17.78 -9.72
CA PHE A 31 -52.44 18.54 -10.09
C PHE A 31 -51.53 18.79 -8.90
N PHE A 32 -52.08 19.23 -7.76
CA PHE A 32 -51.31 19.48 -6.54
C PHE A 32 -50.66 18.19 -6.00
N ALA A 33 -51.38 17.07 -6.01
CA ALA A 33 -50.85 15.77 -5.62
C ALA A 33 -49.72 15.33 -6.56
N GLY A 34 -49.90 15.46 -7.87
CA GLY A 34 -48.86 15.15 -8.85
C GLY A 34 -47.62 16.03 -8.71
N PHE A 35 -47.80 17.33 -8.53
CA PHE A 35 -46.72 18.28 -8.29
C PHE A 35 -45.95 17.98 -7.00
N SER A 36 -46.65 17.65 -5.91
CA SER A 36 -46.03 17.30 -4.63
C SER A 36 -45.19 16.02 -4.74
N VAL A 37 -45.70 14.99 -5.43
CA VAL A 37 -44.95 13.74 -5.67
C VAL A 37 -43.72 14.01 -6.52
N PHE A 38 -43.86 14.80 -7.60
CA PHE A 38 -42.75 15.18 -8.46
C PHE A 38 -41.66 15.93 -7.67
N HIS A 39 -42.05 16.94 -6.89
CA HIS A 39 -41.10 17.73 -6.11
C HIS A 39 -40.42 16.89 -5.02
N SER A 40 -41.14 15.95 -4.41
CA SER A 40 -40.57 15.01 -3.45
C SER A 40 -39.58 14.04 -4.11
N ALA A 41 -39.85 13.59 -5.33
CA ALA A 41 -38.93 12.72 -6.08
C ALA A 41 -37.66 13.49 -6.47
N GLN A 42 -37.82 14.72 -6.97
CA GLN A 42 -36.70 15.60 -7.31
C GLN A 42 -35.78 15.85 -6.11
N ASN A 43 -36.36 16.16 -4.94
CA ASN A 43 -35.59 16.39 -3.73
C ASN A 43 -34.83 15.14 -3.27
N ARG A 44 -35.41 13.95 -3.44
CA ARG A 44 -34.74 12.68 -3.12
C ARG A 44 -33.58 12.39 -4.07
N LEU A 45 -33.74 12.67 -5.36
CA LEU A 45 -32.66 12.50 -6.35
C LEU A 45 -31.49 13.43 -6.03
N ASN A 46 -31.76 14.71 -5.77
CA ASN A 46 -30.71 15.67 -5.41
C ASN A 46 -29.97 15.29 -4.12
N MET A 47 -30.68 14.70 -3.14
CA MET A 47 -30.05 14.21 -1.91
C MET A 47 -29.16 12.99 -2.16
N LEU A 48 -29.59 12.08 -3.06
CA LEU A 48 -28.79 10.92 -3.46
C LEU A 48 -27.54 11.35 -4.22
N ASP A 49 -27.64 12.30 -5.13
CA ASP A 49 -26.50 12.86 -5.87
C ASP A 49 -25.48 13.49 -4.92
N GLY A 50 -25.93 14.31 -3.95
CA GLY A 50 -25.03 14.88 -2.95
C GLY A 50 -24.39 13.83 -2.03
N THR A 51 -25.05 12.69 -1.82
CA THR A 51 -24.47 11.56 -1.07
C THR A 51 -23.43 10.82 -1.91
N LEU A 52 -23.68 10.66 -3.21
CA LEU A 52 -22.75 10.08 -4.18
C LEU A 52 -21.46 10.90 -4.29
N ASP A 53 -21.58 12.22 -4.40
CA ASP A 53 -20.43 13.13 -4.47
C ASP A 53 -19.58 13.05 -3.21
N ARG A 54 -20.21 13.05 -2.03
CA ARG A 54 -19.51 12.90 -0.75
C ARG A 54 -18.78 11.56 -0.65
N LEU A 55 -19.45 10.46 -0.99
CA LEU A 55 -18.83 9.13 -0.97
C LEU A 55 -17.68 9.02 -1.97
N HIS A 56 -17.81 9.66 -3.14
CA HIS A 56 -16.72 9.72 -4.12
C HIS A 56 -15.50 10.45 -3.56
N GLU A 57 -15.71 11.61 -2.93
CA GLU A 57 -14.64 12.39 -2.31
C GLU A 57 -13.97 11.64 -1.15
N ASP A 58 -14.75 10.94 -0.31
CA ASP A 58 -14.23 10.09 0.75
C ASP A 58 -13.39 8.92 0.18
N ILE A 59 -13.84 8.26 -0.88
CA ILE A 59 -13.10 7.17 -1.55
C ILE A 59 -11.77 7.69 -2.12
N VAL A 60 -11.79 8.84 -2.78
CA VAL A 60 -10.56 9.45 -3.33
C VAL A 60 -9.59 9.81 -2.21
N ASN A 61 -10.08 10.37 -1.10
CA ASN A 61 -9.25 10.70 0.06
C ASN A 61 -8.65 9.44 0.70
N TYR A 62 -9.44 8.39 0.91
CA TYR A 62 -8.92 7.13 1.45
C TYR A 62 -7.93 6.46 0.50
N ALA A 63 -8.18 6.47 -0.81
CA ALA A 63 -7.24 5.96 -1.80
C ALA A 63 -5.90 6.72 -1.74
N ASN A 64 -5.94 8.05 -1.66
CA ASN A 64 -4.74 8.86 -1.52
C ASN A 64 -4.01 8.59 -0.20
N GLN A 65 -4.73 8.42 0.91
CA GLN A 65 -4.13 8.07 2.21
C GLN A 65 -3.49 6.68 2.21
N ILE A 66 -4.12 5.69 1.56
CA ILE A 66 -3.57 4.33 1.40
C ILE A 66 -2.30 4.38 0.57
N VAL A 67 -2.29 5.09 -0.56
CA VAL A 67 -1.09 5.23 -1.41
C VAL A 67 0.07 5.88 -0.65
N HIS A 68 -0.21 6.91 0.15
CA HIS A 68 0.82 7.53 1.00
C HIS A 68 1.30 6.59 2.10
N ARG A 69 0.39 5.83 2.73
CA ARG A 69 0.73 4.85 3.76
C ARG A 69 1.61 3.72 3.20
N GLU A 70 1.27 3.16 2.05
CA GLU A 70 2.03 2.08 1.40
C GLU A 70 3.43 2.55 0.97
N ALA A 71 3.54 3.77 0.43
CA ALA A 71 4.84 4.35 0.07
C ALA A 71 5.74 4.54 1.30
N VAL A 72 5.17 5.01 2.41
CA VAL A 72 5.88 5.18 3.69
C VAL A 72 6.26 3.81 4.28
N GLU A 73 5.35 2.83 4.27
CA GLU A 73 5.60 1.47 4.75
C GLU A 73 6.68 0.75 3.93
N ALA A 74 6.73 0.94 2.61
CA ALA A 74 7.77 0.38 1.75
C ALA A 74 9.16 0.98 2.01
N LEU A 75 9.25 2.29 2.24
CA LEU A 75 10.50 2.96 2.60
C LEU A 75 11.02 2.48 3.97
N TYR A 76 10.13 2.28 4.94
CA TYR A 76 10.50 1.71 6.24
C TYR A 76 10.90 0.22 6.14
N GLY A 77 10.27 -0.56 5.26
CA GLY A 77 10.64 -1.96 5.01
C GLY A 77 12.07 -2.13 4.47
N GLN A 78 12.51 -1.24 3.58
CA GLN A 78 13.89 -1.28 3.03
C GLN A 78 14.96 -0.99 4.09
N VAL A 79 14.71 -0.04 4.99
CA VAL A 79 15.62 0.28 6.11
C VAL A 79 15.63 -0.85 7.15
N ALA A 80 14.48 -1.50 7.39
CA ALA A 80 14.39 -2.64 8.30
C ALA A 80 15.11 -3.91 7.77
N ALA A 81 15.15 -4.11 6.44
CA ALA A 81 15.81 -5.26 5.82
C ALA A 81 17.34 -5.28 6.01
N GLN A 82 17.97 -4.11 6.15
CA GLN A 82 19.43 -4.02 6.35
C GLN A 82 19.90 -4.53 7.72
N HIS A 83 19.04 -4.59 8.74
CA HIS A 83 19.45 -4.87 10.11
C HIS A 83 18.72 -6.03 10.81
N SER A 84 17.59 -6.52 10.30
CA SER A 84 16.58 -7.16 11.17
C SER A 84 16.32 -8.66 10.96
N SER A 85 17.01 -9.33 10.05
CA SER A 85 16.63 -10.67 9.60
C SER A 85 16.91 -11.83 10.57
N ALA A 86 17.63 -11.61 11.68
CA ALA A 86 18.09 -12.70 12.56
C ALA A 86 17.79 -12.52 14.07
N TRP A 87 17.11 -11.46 14.50
CA TRP A 87 16.99 -11.14 15.93
C TRP A 87 15.75 -11.74 16.58
N SER A 88 15.92 -12.23 17.80
CA SER A 88 14.82 -12.73 18.63
C SER A 88 13.93 -11.58 19.13
N GLU A 89 12.69 -11.88 19.54
CA GLU A 89 11.78 -10.90 20.14
C GLU A 89 12.40 -10.19 21.35
N ALA A 90 13.08 -10.95 22.22
CA ALA A 90 13.76 -10.41 23.39
C ALA A 90 14.88 -9.43 22.99
N GLU A 91 15.62 -9.75 21.93
CA GLU A 91 16.70 -8.91 21.41
C GLU A 91 16.17 -7.64 20.73
N ILE A 92 15.09 -7.75 19.95
CA ILE A 92 14.39 -6.61 19.34
C ILE A 92 13.90 -5.66 20.43
N ARG A 93 13.27 -6.19 21.47
CA ARG A 93 12.77 -5.43 22.62
C ARG A 93 13.92 -4.72 23.34
N ASP A 94 15.00 -5.43 23.66
CA ASP A 94 16.12 -4.85 24.41
C ASP A 94 16.85 -3.78 23.59
N ARG A 95 17.07 -4.02 22.28
CA ARG A 95 17.64 -3.01 21.38
C ARG A 95 16.74 -1.79 21.23
N LEU A 96 15.42 -1.97 21.10
CA LEU A 96 14.48 -0.85 21.03
C LEU A 96 14.51 -0.03 22.32
N ARG A 97 14.52 -0.69 23.48
CA ARG A 97 14.62 -0.01 24.78
C ARG A 97 15.93 0.76 24.90
N GLN A 98 17.06 0.14 24.54
CA GLN A 98 18.36 0.79 24.54
C GLN A 98 18.39 2.02 23.63
N GLU A 99 17.80 1.92 22.44
CA GLU A 99 17.71 3.02 21.48
C GLU A 99 16.85 4.17 22.04
N VAL A 100 15.68 3.86 22.60
CA VAL A 100 14.81 4.86 23.24
C VAL A 100 15.54 5.56 24.39
N TYR A 101 16.23 4.82 25.26
CA TYR A 101 17.03 5.41 26.33
C TYR A 101 18.24 6.21 25.84
N ARG A 102 18.87 5.80 24.73
CA ARG A 102 19.98 6.53 24.11
C ARG A 102 19.51 7.88 23.57
N LEU A 103 18.38 7.90 22.87
CA LEU A 103 17.81 9.10 22.27
C LEU A 103 17.24 10.06 23.31
N ALA A 104 16.81 9.53 24.46
CA ALA A 104 16.33 10.30 25.60
C ALA A 104 17.45 11.05 26.35
N ARG A 105 18.74 10.83 26.04
CA ARG A 105 19.87 11.57 26.63
C ARG A 105 20.05 12.95 26.01
N ASN A 106 20.64 13.90 26.74
CA ASN A 106 20.99 15.20 26.15
C ASN A 106 21.95 15.04 24.98
N VAL A 107 22.97 14.19 25.17
CA VAL A 107 23.93 13.77 24.14
C VAL A 107 23.77 12.26 23.92
N PRO A 108 23.13 11.83 22.82
CA PRO A 108 23.01 10.42 22.49
C PRO A 108 24.40 9.81 22.24
N GLN A 109 24.61 8.59 22.72
CA GLN A 109 25.83 7.83 22.40
C GLN A 109 25.88 7.53 20.90
N THR A 110 27.09 7.42 20.35
CA THR A 110 27.28 6.91 18.98
C THR A 110 26.96 5.43 18.93
N LEU A 111 26.48 4.98 17.78
CA LEU A 111 26.26 3.56 17.50
C LEU A 111 27.54 2.96 16.92
N ASP A 112 27.80 1.68 17.22
CA ASP A 112 28.83 0.90 16.54
C ASP A 112 28.36 0.40 15.16
N GLU A 113 29.22 -0.33 14.44
CA GLU A 113 28.94 -0.90 13.12
C GLU A 113 27.72 -1.85 13.09
N ASN A 114 27.30 -2.36 14.26
CA ASN A 114 26.16 -3.27 14.43
C ASN A 114 24.90 -2.56 14.96
N GLY A 115 24.94 -1.22 15.09
CA GLY A 115 23.83 -0.42 15.59
C GLY A 115 23.62 -0.50 17.11
N ILE A 116 24.66 -0.86 17.88
CA ILE A 116 24.61 -0.96 19.35
C ILE A 116 25.24 0.30 19.97
N PRO A 117 24.63 0.90 21.01
CA PRO A 117 25.19 2.08 21.66
C PRO A 117 26.54 1.80 22.34
N VAL A 118 27.56 2.60 22.03
CA VAL A 118 28.87 2.50 22.71
C VAL A 118 28.71 2.93 24.17
N ASN A 119 29.20 2.13 25.11
CA ASN A 119 29.04 2.40 26.54
C ASN A 119 29.93 3.57 27.02
N VAL A 120 29.41 4.78 26.90
CA VAL A 120 30.03 6.02 27.42
C VAL A 120 29.25 6.52 28.64
N PRO A 121 29.93 6.91 29.76
CA PRO A 121 29.25 7.48 30.92
C PRO A 121 28.36 8.68 30.57
N ASN A 122 27.16 8.75 31.16
CA ASN A 122 26.23 9.84 30.91
C ASN A 122 26.55 11.05 31.79
N GLU A 123 27.44 11.92 31.32
CA GLU A 123 27.85 13.12 32.07
C GLU A 123 26.87 14.30 31.93
N SER A 124 26.10 14.34 30.83
CA SER A 124 25.23 15.47 30.48
C SER A 124 23.76 15.31 30.91
N GLY A 125 23.40 14.18 31.54
CA GLY A 125 22.03 13.89 31.96
C GLY A 125 21.06 13.59 30.82
N ASN A 126 19.76 13.54 31.15
CA ASN A 126 18.71 13.16 30.21
C ASN A 126 17.97 14.39 29.66
N LEU A 127 17.63 14.32 28.37
CA LEU A 127 16.75 15.28 27.68
C LEU A 127 15.29 15.07 28.11
N VAL A 128 14.90 13.81 28.24
CA VAL A 128 13.59 13.37 28.73
C VAL A 128 13.79 12.18 29.67
N GLU A 129 13.13 12.19 30.83
CA GLU A 129 13.13 11.03 31.71
C GLU A 129 12.05 10.04 31.28
N ILE A 130 12.41 8.76 31.19
CA ILE A 130 11.47 7.68 30.86
C ILE A 130 11.47 6.72 32.06
N PRO A 131 10.50 6.84 32.99
CA PRO A 131 10.51 6.11 34.26
C PRO A 131 10.52 4.60 34.08
N SER A 132 9.73 4.11 33.14
CA SER A 132 9.71 2.72 32.72
C SER A 132 9.14 2.62 31.31
N LEU A 133 9.71 1.72 30.52
CA LEU A 133 9.12 1.29 29.26
C LEU A 133 8.24 0.08 29.55
N GLY A 134 7.00 0.06 29.06
CA GLY A 134 6.13 -1.11 29.21
C GLY A 134 6.67 -2.33 28.46
N GLU A 135 6.03 -3.48 28.63
CA GLU A 135 6.19 -4.58 27.67
C GLU A 135 5.40 -4.21 26.41
N GLY A 136 6.09 -4.17 25.28
CA GLY A 136 5.47 -3.98 23.98
C GLY A 136 4.86 -5.28 23.45
N ILE A 137 4.01 -5.15 22.44
CA ILE A 137 3.31 -6.28 21.81
C ILE A 137 3.93 -6.52 20.44
N MET A 138 4.32 -7.76 20.16
CA MET A 138 4.65 -8.19 18.81
C MET A 138 3.37 -8.51 18.05
N ALA A 139 3.20 -7.88 16.90
CA ALA A 139 2.16 -8.20 15.93
C ALA A 139 2.83 -8.70 14.65
N GLU A 140 2.24 -9.71 14.01
CA GLU A 140 2.54 -9.98 12.61
C GLU A 140 2.10 -8.75 11.81
N GLY A 141 3.06 -8.10 11.16
CA GLY A 141 2.74 -7.08 10.16
C GLY A 141 2.14 -7.76 8.92
N GLY A 142 1.88 -6.98 7.87
CA GLY A 142 1.59 -7.55 6.56
C GLY A 142 2.68 -8.52 6.08
N GLU A 143 2.51 -9.11 4.90
CA GLU A 143 3.45 -10.10 4.37
C GLU A 143 4.91 -9.61 4.40
N GLY A 144 5.78 -10.32 5.12
CA GLY A 144 7.23 -10.11 5.11
C GLY A 144 7.81 -9.21 6.20
N TYR A 145 7.03 -8.74 7.17
CA TYR A 145 7.57 -8.01 8.32
C TYR A 145 6.78 -8.24 9.60
N ARG A 146 7.47 -8.12 10.74
CA ARG A 146 6.88 -8.09 12.09
C ARG A 146 6.88 -6.65 12.59
N GLN A 147 5.92 -6.35 13.45
CA GLN A 147 5.83 -5.05 14.11
C GLN A 147 5.96 -5.24 15.62
N TYR A 148 6.79 -4.43 16.25
CA TYR A 148 6.86 -4.36 17.70
C TYR A 148 6.36 -3.00 18.16
N MET A 149 5.23 -3.01 18.86
CA MET A 149 4.57 -1.81 19.35
C MET A 149 4.94 -1.56 20.81
N LEU A 150 5.43 -0.37 21.14
CA LEU A 150 5.83 0.03 22.47
C LEU A 150 5.16 1.34 22.86
N ASN A 151 4.42 1.32 23.96
CA ASN A 151 3.91 2.53 24.61
C ASN A 151 4.96 3.08 25.57
N LEU A 152 5.20 4.39 25.47
CA LEU A 152 6.09 5.12 26.36
C LEU A 152 5.38 6.34 26.94
N ARG A 153 5.68 6.60 28.21
CA ARG A 153 5.11 7.72 28.97
C ARG A 153 6.23 8.65 29.38
N ILE A 154 6.08 9.91 28.98
CA ILE A 154 6.99 10.99 29.28
C ILE A 154 6.35 11.85 30.37
N PRO A 155 6.98 11.96 31.55
CA PRO A 155 6.60 12.91 32.58
C PRO A 155 6.66 14.37 32.07
N PRO A 156 6.12 15.35 32.82
CA PRO A 156 6.13 16.74 32.41
C PRO A 156 7.54 17.27 32.13
N VAL A 157 7.82 17.60 30.87
CA VAL A 157 9.10 18.17 30.39
C VAL A 157 8.86 19.44 29.57
N PRO A 158 9.88 20.30 29.36
CA PRO A 158 9.77 21.41 28.42
C PRO A 158 9.42 20.93 27.01
N VAL A 159 8.51 21.63 26.33
CA VAL A 159 8.08 21.29 24.96
C VAL A 159 9.27 21.16 24.00
N THR A 160 10.28 22.02 24.15
CA THR A 160 11.50 21.99 23.33
C THR A 160 12.25 20.67 23.46
N SER A 161 12.35 20.12 24.67
CA SER A 161 12.99 18.83 24.93
C SER A 161 12.19 17.67 24.33
N LEU A 162 10.86 17.74 24.44
CA LEU A 162 9.97 16.75 23.84
C LEU A 162 10.07 16.75 22.31
N VAL A 163 10.07 17.94 21.68
CA VAL A 163 10.20 18.06 20.22
C VAL A 163 11.55 17.52 19.75
N ALA A 164 12.64 17.87 20.43
CA ALA A 164 13.97 17.35 20.09
C ALA A 164 14.04 15.82 20.23
N PHE A 165 13.40 15.26 21.25
CA PHE A 165 13.30 13.81 21.42
C PHE A 165 12.48 13.14 20.31
N LEU A 166 11.32 13.70 19.94
CA LEU A 166 10.48 13.20 18.84
C LEU A 166 11.19 13.23 17.48
N GLN A 167 11.90 14.34 17.19
CA GLN A 167 12.71 14.47 15.97
C GLN A 167 13.80 13.38 15.90
N ARG A 168 14.47 13.12 17.03
CA ARG A 168 15.48 12.07 17.12
C ARG A 168 14.91 10.67 16.96
N LEU A 169 13.72 10.41 17.51
CA LEU A 169 13.01 9.14 17.30
C LEU A 169 12.70 8.92 15.82
N GLN A 170 12.21 9.95 15.14
CA GLN A 170 11.88 9.88 13.70
C GLN A 170 13.13 9.71 12.82
N GLN A 171 14.26 10.29 13.22
CA GLN A 171 15.55 10.18 12.51
C GLN A 171 16.33 8.92 12.90
N SER A 172 15.80 8.07 13.78
CA SER A 172 16.52 6.87 14.22
C SER A 172 16.74 5.90 13.05
N PRO A 173 17.96 5.32 12.93
CA PRO A 173 18.24 4.31 11.90
C PRO A 173 17.50 2.99 12.15
N GLN A 174 16.87 2.81 13.32
CA GLN A 174 16.16 1.59 13.70
C GLN A 174 14.71 1.51 13.14
N SER A 175 14.36 2.32 12.13
CA SER A 175 13.06 2.33 11.46
C SER A 175 11.87 2.46 12.45
N LEU A 176 11.94 3.46 13.32
CA LEU A 176 10.90 3.76 14.30
C LEU A 176 9.81 4.64 13.67
N ARG A 177 8.56 4.23 13.83
CA ARG A 177 7.38 4.99 13.43
C ARG A 177 6.61 5.42 14.68
N ILE A 178 6.15 6.67 14.70
CA ILE A 178 5.27 7.18 15.75
C ILE A 178 3.84 7.02 15.25
N ASP A 179 3.08 6.12 15.87
CA ASP A 179 1.70 5.82 15.47
C ASP A 179 0.70 6.70 16.21
N LYS A 180 1.01 7.07 17.45
CA LYS A 180 0.16 7.91 18.29
C LYS A 180 0.99 8.83 19.17
N LEU A 181 0.53 10.08 19.29
CA LEU A 181 1.09 11.09 20.19
C LEU A 181 -0.06 11.79 20.92
N GLU A 182 -0.13 11.60 22.23
CA GLU A 182 -1.04 12.33 23.10
C GLU A 182 -0.23 13.28 23.98
N LEU A 183 -0.57 14.57 23.93
CA LEU A 183 0.06 15.60 24.74
C LEU A 183 -0.90 16.07 25.82
N ASN A 184 -0.41 16.11 27.06
CA ASN A 184 -1.14 16.66 28.19
C ASN A 184 -0.36 17.84 28.77
N ARG A 185 -1.01 19.01 28.79
CA ARG A 185 -0.44 20.24 29.33
C ARG A 185 -1.40 20.83 30.36
N MET A 186 -0.88 21.11 31.55
CA MET A 186 -1.61 21.91 32.53
C MET A 186 -1.63 23.39 32.11
N PRO A 187 -2.76 24.11 32.21
CA PRO A 187 -2.86 25.52 31.79
C PRO A 187 -1.82 26.42 32.47
N ASP A 188 -1.52 26.13 33.74
CA ASP A 188 -0.65 26.94 34.60
C ASP A 188 0.84 26.56 34.51
N SER A 189 1.19 25.57 33.66
CA SER A 189 2.55 25.09 33.53
C SER A 189 3.06 25.15 32.08
N PRO A 190 4.33 25.55 31.86
CA PRO A 190 4.98 25.44 30.55
C PRO A 190 5.41 23.99 30.24
N LEU A 191 5.27 23.06 31.19
CA LEU A 191 5.66 21.66 31.02
C LEU A 191 4.55 20.85 30.36
N VAL A 192 4.95 19.88 29.55
CA VAL A 192 4.06 18.98 28.81
C VAL A 192 4.45 17.55 29.10
N ALA A 193 3.47 16.74 29.49
CA ALA A 193 3.59 15.29 29.55
C ALA A 193 3.12 14.69 28.21
N ALA A 194 3.65 13.53 27.85
CA ALA A 194 3.26 12.86 26.61
C ALA A 194 3.08 11.35 26.79
N SER A 195 2.12 10.77 26.08
CA SER A 195 2.03 9.33 25.83
C SER A 195 2.28 9.09 24.34
N ILE A 196 3.19 8.19 24.02
CA ILE A 196 3.61 7.94 22.63
C ILE A 196 3.53 6.45 22.36
N ASP A 197 2.92 6.07 21.25
CA ASP A 197 2.95 4.71 20.73
C ASP A 197 3.96 4.66 19.59
N ILE A 198 5.02 3.88 19.77
CA ILE A 198 6.07 3.68 18.78
C ILE A 198 5.94 2.27 18.22
N THR A 199 5.98 2.16 16.90
CA THR A 199 6.05 0.89 16.19
C THR A 199 7.39 0.77 15.50
N ARG A 200 8.11 -0.30 15.81
CA ARG A 200 9.29 -0.73 15.07
C ARG A 200 8.88 -1.73 14.01
N THR A 201 9.26 -1.48 12.76
CA THR A 201 9.09 -2.44 11.66
C THR A 201 10.34 -3.31 11.53
N ILE A 202 10.15 -4.62 11.46
CA ILE A 202 11.20 -5.65 11.45
C ILE A 202 10.96 -6.46 10.18
N ALA A 203 11.83 -6.34 9.18
CA ALA A 203 11.73 -7.20 8.00
C ALA A 203 11.98 -8.65 8.45
N ASP A 204 11.07 -9.56 8.10
CA ASP A 204 11.18 -10.95 8.47
C ASP A 204 12.28 -11.58 7.60
N GLY A 205 13.47 -11.69 8.17
CA GLY A 205 14.47 -12.60 7.64
C GLY A 205 13.93 -14.01 7.71
N SER A 206 14.08 -14.75 6.61
CA SER A 206 13.88 -16.18 6.47
C SER A 206 13.48 -16.90 7.77
N LYS A 207 12.24 -17.38 7.84
CA LYS A 207 11.74 -18.26 8.91
C LYS A 207 12.79 -19.32 9.24
N THR A 208 13.59 -19.08 10.28
CA THR A 208 14.26 -20.16 10.99
C THR A 208 13.38 -20.38 12.21
N GLY A 209 12.42 -21.30 12.05
CA GLY A 209 11.74 -21.88 13.19
C GLY A 209 12.76 -22.52 14.14
N PRO A 210 12.38 -22.79 15.39
CA PRO A 210 13.28 -23.32 16.41
C PRO A 210 14.01 -24.56 15.89
N ALA A 211 15.31 -24.62 16.15
CA ALA A 211 16.20 -25.68 15.71
C ALA A 211 15.61 -27.07 16.00
N LEU A 212 15.24 -27.78 14.92
CA LEU A 212 15.08 -29.22 14.93
C LEU A 212 16.31 -29.85 14.30
N SER A 213 16.77 -30.91 14.95
CA SER A 213 18.03 -31.63 14.83
C SER A 213 18.55 -31.86 13.39
N PRO A 214 19.88 -31.96 13.21
CA PRO A 214 20.52 -32.11 11.90
C PRO A 214 20.45 -33.57 11.41
N GLU A 215 19.26 -34.07 11.11
CA GLU A 215 19.08 -35.31 10.34
C GLU A 215 17.85 -35.17 9.44
N SER A 216 18.05 -34.52 8.29
CA SER A 216 17.33 -34.79 7.04
C SER A 216 17.91 -33.92 5.92
N ARG A 217 19.03 -34.36 5.36
CA ARG A 217 19.30 -34.08 3.94
C ARG A 217 18.39 -35.00 3.15
N SER A 218 17.37 -34.45 2.50
CA SER A 218 16.90 -34.92 1.19
C SER A 218 15.86 -33.94 0.63
N ALA A 219 16.07 -33.66 -0.67
CA ALA A 219 15.24 -32.97 -1.64
C ALA A 219 13.81 -32.60 -1.22
N ASP A 220 13.50 -31.31 -1.25
CA ASP A 220 12.20 -30.86 -1.75
C ASP A 220 12.31 -29.42 -2.32
N VAL A 221 12.16 -29.32 -3.64
CA VAL A 221 12.00 -28.05 -4.37
C VAL A 221 10.51 -27.88 -4.62
N THR A 222 9.79 -27.36 -3.63
CA THR A 222 8.33 -27.11 -3.72
C THR A 222 7.97 -26.06 -2.65
N ALA A 223 7.37 -24.88 -2.88
CA ALA A 223 6.86 -24.14 -4.03
C ALA A 223 6.84 -22.63 -3.64
N PRO A 224 6.99 -21.67 -4.58
CA PRO A 224 6.76 -20.25 -4.28
C PRO A 224 5.25 -19.97 -4.26
N GLY A 225 4.77 -19.40 -3.16
CA GLY A 225 3.42 -18.83 -3.08
C GLY A 225 3.22 -17.76 -4.17
N VAL A 226 1.99 -17.66 -4.66
CA VAL A 226 1.57 -16.71 -5.70
C VAL A 226 1.83 -15.28 -5.22
N PRO A 227 2.76 -14.51 -5.82
CA PRO A 227 3.05 -13.17 -5.32
C PRO A 227 2.02 -12.18 -5.86
N SER A 228 1.14 -11.71 -4.97
CA SER A 228 0.38 -10.47 -5.16
C SER A 228 1.10 -9.35 -4.42
N GLY A 229 1.44 -8.26 -5.12
CA GLY A 229 2.12 -7.11 -4.53
C GLY A 229 3.25 -6.55 -5.40
N ARG A 230 4.06 -5.67 -4.80
CA ARG A 230 5.27 -5.13 -5.44
C ARG A 230 6.32 -6.23 -5.55
N ILE A 231 6.84 -6.44 -6.75
CA ILE A 231 7.87 -7.43 -7.03
C ILE A 231 9.24 -6.77 -6.79
N PRO A 232 10.09 -7.31 -5.89
CA PRO A 232 11.46 -6.86 -5.74
C PRO A 232 12.23 -7.03 -7.06
N LEU A 233 12.99 -6.01 -7.44
CA LEU A 233 13.83 -6.07 -8.63
C LEU A 233 15.15 -6.75 -8.27
N SER A 234 15.43 -7.89 -8.91
CA SER A 234 16.71 -8.59 -8.83
C SER A 234 17.09 -9.08 -10.22
N ALA A 235 18.36 -8.95 -10.59
CA ALA A 235 18.85 -9.48 -11.86
C ALA A 235 18.79 -11.02 -11.92
N SER A 236 18.91 -11.71 -10.78
CA SER A 236 18.89 -13.19 -10.71
C SER A 236 17.55 -13.81 -11.07
N ASP A 237 16.47 -13.04 -10.96
CA ASP A 237 15.10 -13.54 -11.16
C ASP A 237 14.67 -13.48 -12.64
N TRP A 238 15.47 -12.81 -13.47
CA TRP A 238 15.18 -12.57 -14.87
C TRP A 238 15.96 -13.52 -15.76
N THR A 239 15.28 -14.00 -16.79
CA THR A 239 15.91 -14.76 -17.87
C THR A 239 16.17 -13.81 -19.03
N GLY A 240 17.43 -13.63 -19.40
CA GLY A 240 17.84 -12.89 -20.60
C GLY A 240 18.27 -13.84 -21.71
N ASP A 241 17.69 -13.71 -22.90
CA ASP A 241 18.21 -14.30 -24.15
C ASP A 241 18.58 -13.18 -25.12
N GLY A 242 19.88 -13.00 -25.36
CA GLY A 242 20.37 -11.87 -26.15
C GLY A 242 20.24 -10.51 -25.46
N CYS A 243 20.08 -10.52 -24.12
CA CYS A 243 20.04 -9.35 -23.26
C CYS A 243 20.92 -9.58 -22.03
N ALA A 244 21.69 -8.57 -21.64
CA ALA A 244 22.34 -8.50 -20.33
C ALA A 244 21.38 -7.83 -19.33
N VAL A 245 21.19 -8.45 -18.17
CA VAL A 245 20.32 -7.91 -17.10
C VAL A 245 21.17 -7.62 -15.87
N ALA A 246 21.11 -6.40 -15.36
CA ALA A 246 21.87 -5.98 -14.19
C ALA A 246 21.01 -5.08 -13.29
N LEU A 247 21.24 -5.14 -11.98
CA LEU A 247 20.73 -4.14 -11.05
C LEU A 247 21.75 -3.01 -10.97
N VAL A 248 21.33 -1.78 -11.23
CA VAL A 248 22.19 -0.59 -11.30
C VAL A 248 21.65 0.46 -10.34
N ASP A 249 22.52 1.12 -9.59
CA ASP A 249 22.15 2.23 -8.73
C ASP A 249 22.02 3.52 -9.56
N GLU A 250 20.90 4.22 -9.42
CA GLU A 250 20.70 5.56 -10.01
C GLU A 250 21.19 6.66 -9.08
N ASP A 251 21.63 7.77 -9.68
CA ASP A 251 21.99 9.00 -8.99
C ASP A 251 20.77 9.54 -8.22
N GLY A 252 20.72 9.27 -6.91
CA GLY A 252 19.55 9.56 -6.07
C GLY A 252 19.22 8.46 -5.05
N GLY A 253 19.93 7.33 -5.07
CA GLY A 253 19.85 6.30 -4.03
C GLY A 253 18.76 5.25 -4.25
N GLY A 254 18.20 5.15 -5.47
CA GLY A 254 17.34 4.04 -5.89
C GLY A 254 18.09 3.09 -6.81
N SER A 255 17.78 1.79 -6.76
CA SER A 255 18.31 0.80 -7.72
C SER A 255 17.25 0.45 -8.76
N VAL A 256 17.65 0.39 -10.02
CA VAL A 256 16.81 0.03 -11.17
C VAL A 256 17.35 -1.22 -11.85
N LEU A 257 16.47 -1.98 -12.48
CA LEU A 257 16.89 -3.11 -13.29
C LEU A 257 17.18 -2.64 -14.71
N GLU A 258 18.46 -2.60 -15.09
CA GLU A 258 18.87 -2.29 -16.47
C GLU A 258 18.90 -3.58 -17.31
N ILE A 259 18.16 -3.55 -18.41
CA ILE A 259 18.13 -4.60 -19.43
C ILE A 259 18.73 -4.01 -20.70
N ARG A 260 19.89 -4.53 -21.11
CA ARG A 260 20.62 -4.07 -22.29
C ARG A 260 20.59 -5.15 -23.36
N ALA A 261 20.05 -4.82 -24.52
CA ALA A 261 20.02 -5.71 -25.66
C ALA A 261 21.43 -5.91 -26.24
N GLU A 262 21.89 -7.16 -26.30
CA GLU A 262 23.15 -7.53 -26.96
C GLU A 262 22.93 -7.77 -28.46
N ARG A 263 21.69 -8.10 -28.86
CA ARG A 263 21.26 -8.28 -30.25
C ARG A 263 19.84 -7.76 -30.49
N GLU A 264 19.50 -7.55 -31.75
CA GLU A 264 18.11 -7.28 -32.14
C GLU A 264 17.19 -8.45 -31.78
N GLY A 265 15.99 -8.14 -31.28
CA GLY A 265 15.05 -9.15 -30.77
C GLY A 265 15.49 -9.77 -29.45
N GLY A 266 16.42 -9.13 -28.72
CA GLY A 266 16.81 -9.56 -27.38
C GLY A 266 15.61 -9.61 -26.45
N LEU A 267 15.52 -10.69 -25.66
CA LEU A 267 14.38 -11.02 -24.82
C LEU A 267 14.80 -11.01 -23.35
N ALA A 268 14.01 -10.36 -22.50
CA ALA A 268 14.15 -10.45 -21.05
C ALA A 268 12.80 -10.77 -20.41
N GLU A 269 12.75 -11.81 -19.60
CA GLU A 269 11.50 -12.33 -19.01
C GLU A 269 11.61 -12.52 -17.51
N LEU A 270 10.54 -12.15 -16.82
CA LEU A 270 10.33 -12.52 -15.43
C LEU A 270 9.30 -13.66 -15.34
N LEU A 271 9.75 -14.84 -14.91
CA LEU A 271 8.90 -16.03 -14.83
C LEU A 271 8.15 -16.10 -13.49
N ARG A 272 6.86 -16.40 -13.58
CA ARG A 272 5.95 -16.53 -12.42
C ARG A 272 5.01 -17.71 -12.61
N LYS A 273 4.69 -18.41 -11.52
CA LYS A 273 3.65 -19.45 -11.49
C LYS A 273 2.34 -18.81 -11.04
N MET A 274 1.29 -18.95 -11.85
CA MET A 274 -0.02 -18.36 -11.60
C MET A 274 -1.13 -19.40 -11.72
N PRO A 275 -2.20 -19.34 -10.90
CA PRO A 275 -3.35 -20.21 -11.06
C PRO A 275 -4.03 -20.00 -12.42
N ALA A 276 -4.40 -21.09 -13.08
CA ALA A 276 -5.21 -21.04 -14.29
C ALA A 276 -6.61 -20.44 -14.01
N GLY A 277 -7.19 -19.75 -14.99
CA GLY A 277 -8.50 -19.10 -14.89
C GLY A 277 -8.49 -17.72 -14.24
N SER A 278 -7.44 -17.38 -13.49
CA SER A 278 -7.33 -16.10 -12.79
C SER A 278 -6.95 -14.93 -13.70
N VAL A 279 -7.36 -13.72 -13.30
CA VAL A 279 -7.06 -12.46 -14.01
C VAL A 279 -6.16 -11.58 -13.16
N TYR A 280 -5.10 -11.04 -13.78
CA TYR A 280 -4.10 -10.20 -13.15
C TYR A 280 -3.99 -8.82 -13.80
N GLU A 281 -3.59 -7.82 -12.99
CA GLU A 281 -3.15 -6.50 -13.42
C GLU A 281 -1.68 -6.33 -13.07
N MET A 282 -0.84 -6.10 -14.07
CA MET A 282 0.54 -5.68 -13.92
C MET A 282 0.62 -4.17 -14.09
N ASN A 283 1.14 -3.48 -13.08
CA ASN A 283 1.53 -2.07 -13.14
C ASN A 283 3.06 -2.02 -13.12
N ILE A 284 3.67 -1.51 -14.19
CA ILE A 284 5.13 -1.48 -14.35
C ILE A 284 5.60 -0.09 -14.77
N GLU A 285 6.68 0.39 -14.17
CA GLU A 285 7.32 1.66 -14.52
C GLU A 285 8.61 1.38 -15.28
N LEU A 286 8.67 1.87 -16.52
CA LEU A 286 9.73 1.60 -17.48
C LEU A 286 10.23 2.89 -18.11
N SER A 287 11.53 2.94 -18.38
CA SER A 287 12.12 3.88 -19.34
C SER A 287 12.87 3.11 -20.42
N ALA A 288 12.85 3.59 -21.65
CA ALA A 288 13.56 2.97 -22.76
C ALA A 288 14.34 4.01 -23.56
N ASP A 289 15.60 3.69 -23.88
CA ASP A 289 16.50 4.52 -24.69
C ASP A 289 16.49 4.10 -26.17
N GLY A 290 15.75 3.03 -26.50
CA GLY A 290 15.63 2.47 -27.83
C GLY A 290 14.30 1.72 -28.01
N PRO A 291 13.97 1.27 -29.24
CA PRO A 291 12.72 0.57 -29.51
C PRO A 291 12.63 -0.70 -28.67
N ALA A 292 11.56 -0.85 -27.91
CA ALA A 292 11.30 -2.02 -27.10
C ALA A 292 9.80 -2.18 -26.89
N VAL A 293 9.38 -3.38 -26.52
CA VAL A 293 7.98 -3.76 -26.39
C VAL A 293 7.76 -4.48 -25.06
N LEU A 294 6.68 -4.14 -24.37
CA LEU A 294 6.20 -4.80 -23.17
C LEU A 294 5.07 -5.77 -23.51
N ALA A 295 5.22 -7.02 -23.08
CA ALA A 295 4.22 -8.06 -23.25
C ALA A 295 4.06 -8.90 -21.98
N VAL A 296 3.07 -9.79 -22.03
CA VAL A 296 2.96 -10.96 -21.16
C VAL A 296 2.93 -12.19 -22.08
N GLY A 297 3.43 -13.34 -21.63
CA GLY A 297 3.52 -14.50 -22.51
C GLY A 297 3.65 -15.82 -21.77
N VAL A 298 3.53 -16.91 -22.51
CA VAL A 298 3.89 -18.24 -22.01
C VAL A 298 5.39 -18.45 -22.27
N PRO A 299 6.18 -18.89 -21.28
CA PRO A 299 7.62 -19.06 -21.44
C PRO A 299 7.93 -20.02 -22.59
N GLY A 300 8.87 -19.64 -23.47
CA GLY A 300 9.25 -20.44 -24.64
C GLY A 300 8.22 -20.48 -25.78
N ALA A 301 7.02 -19.91 -25.60
CA ALA A 301 6.10 -19.67 -26.70
C ALA A 301 6.48 -18.33 -27.39
N GLY A 302 6.42 -18.30 -28.72
CA GLY A 302 6.61 -17.07 -29.50
C GLY A 302 5.37 -16.14 -29.49
N GLY A 303 4.31 -16.51 -28.76
CA GLY A 303 3.07 -15.75 -28.69
C GLY A 303 3.10 -14.73 -27.56
N GLU A 304 2.94 -13.46 -27.92
CA GLU A 304 2.79 -12.33 -27.00
C GLU A 304 1.29 -12.08 -26.77
N TYR A 305 0.85 -12.03 -25.51
CA TYR A 305 -0.56 -11.95 -25.14
C TYR A 305 -0.80 -11.02 -23.93
N PRO A 306 -1.87 -10.21 -23.92
CA PRO A 306 -2.57 -9.62 -25.06
C PRO A 306 -1.87 -8.32 -25.51
N ASN A 307 -1.85 -8.06 -26.82
CA ASN A 307 -1.32 -6.84 -27.49
C ASN A 307 -0.03 -6.27 -26.88
N PRO A 308 1.14 -6.58 -27.47
CA PRO A 308 2.41 -6.01 -27.05
C PRO A 308 2.34 -4.48 -27.07
N GLU A 309 2.67 -3.85 -25.95
CA GLU A 309 2.62 -2.40 -25.80
C GLU A 309 4.00 -1.82 -26.14
N PRO A 310 4.12 -1.00 -27.21
CA PRO A 310 5.40 -0.39 -27.56
C PRO A 310 5.82 0.62 -26.50
N LEU A 311 7.08 0.55 -26.07
CA LEU A 311 7.65 1.49 -25.13
C LEU A 311 8.03 2.80 -25.84
N ARG A 312 7.88 3.92 -25.14
CA ARG A 312 8.38 5.22 -25.59
C ARG A 312 9.91 5.25 -25.45
N ALA A 313 10.60 5.36 -26.59
CA ALA A 313 12.05 5.36 -26.69
C ALA A 313 12.67 6.78 -26.58
N ASP A 314 12.25 7.54 -25.56
CA ASP A 314 12.70 8.92 -25.33
C ASP A 314 13.50 9.07 -24.01
N GLY A 315 13.80 7.95 -23.33
CA GLY A 315 14.46 7.91 -22.02
C GLY A 315 13.56 8.33 -20.85
N GLY A 316 12.31 8.75 -21.10
CA GLY A 316 11.37 9.12 -20.06
C GLY A 316 10.84 7.91 -19.28
N VAL A 317 10.53 8.11 -18.00
CA VAL A 317 9.90 7.07 -17.16
C VAL A 317 8.38 7.13 -17.35
N TYR A 318 7.80 6.02 -17.77
CA TYR A 318 6.36 5.88 -17.99
C TYR A 318 5.79 4.69 -17.23
N ARG A 319 4.56 4.84 -16.75
CA ARG A 319 3.80 3.77 -16.10
C ARG A 319 2.89 3.09 -17.11
N TYR A 320 3.07 1.78 -17.26
CA TYR A 320 2.26 0.91 -18.09
C TYR A 320 1.37 0.03 -17.20
N ARG A 321 0.12 -0.16 -17.63
CA ARG A 321 -0.86 -1.02 -16.95
C ARG A 321 -1.36 -2.07 -17.92
N VAL A 322 -1.04 -3.34 -17.65
CA VAL A 322 -1.41 -4.48 -18.49
C VAL A 322 -2.34 -5.39 -17.70
N ARG A 323 -3.51 -5.69 -18.26
CA ARG A 323 -4.44 -6.68 -17.72
C ARG A 323 -4.40 -7.93 -18.58
N PHE A 324 -4.25 -9.09 -17.94
CA PHE A 324 -4.17 -10.36 -18.65
C PHE A 324 -4.83 -11.49 -17.84
N GLY A 325 -5.37 -12.47 -18.56
CA GLY A 325 -5.90 -13.71 -17.98
C GLY A 325 -4.89 -14.83 -18.13
N VAL A 326 -4.85 -15.73 -17.15
CA VAL A 326 -3.98 -16.92 -17.17
C VAL A 326 -4.77 -18.08 -17.76
N SER A 327 -4.46 -18.44 -19.00
CA SER A 327 -5.06 -19.59 -19.69
C SER A 327 -4.15 -20.81 -19.60
N GLY A 328 -4.69 -21.96 -19.22
CA GLY A 328 -3.96 -23.23 -19.15
C GLY A 328 -4.72 -24.27 -18.33
N ASP A 329 -4.20 -25.49 -18.29
CA ASP A 329 -4.73 -26.59 -17.49
C ASP A 329 -3.81 -26.84 -16.27
N GLY A 330 -4.37 -26.75 -15.06
CA GLY A 330 -3.68 -27.06 -13.79
C GLY A 330 -3.63 -25.92 -12.78
N ASP A 331 -3.21 -26.24 -11.56
CA ASP A 331 -3.25 -25.33 -10.39
C ASP A 331 -2.18 -24.22 -10.44
N ALA A 332 -1.14 -24.37 -11.27
CA ALA A 332 -0.05 -23.41 -11.40
C ALA A 332 0.59 -23.44 -12.82
N VAL A 333 0.27 -22.44 -13.63
CA VAL A 333 0.76 -22.24 -15.00
C VAL A 333 1.94 -21.25 -14.99
N PRO A 334 3.07 -21.55 -15.66
CA PRO A 334 4.17 -20.62 -15.80
C PRO A 334 3.82 -19.51 -16.81
N VAL A 335 4.01 -18.25 -16.42
CA VAL A 335 3.73 -17.04 -17.20
C VAL A 335 4.95 -16.12 -17.12
N ALA A 336 5.37 -15.58 -18.26
CA ALA A 336 6.36 -14.51 -18.37
C ALA A 336 5.68 -13.15 -18.25
N CYS A 337 5.84 -12.47 -17.12
CA CYS A 337 5.22 -11.17 -16.84
C CYS A 337 6.10 -10.33 -15.89
N PRO A 338 6.75 -9.26 -16.39
CA PRO A 338 6.76 -8.81 -17.77
C PRO A 338 7.63 -9.68 -18.69
N ARG A 339 7.32 -9.62 -19.99
CA ARG A 339 8.18 -10.02 -21.10
C ARG A 339 8.59 -8.77 -21.86
N LEU A 340 9.88 -8.49 -21.95
CA LEU A 340 10.43 -7.33 -22.63
C LEU A 340 11.21 -7.77 -23.86
N VAL A 341 10.87 -7.20 -25.01
CA VAL A 341 11.52 -7.49 -26.30
C VAL A 341 12.16 -6.22 -26.83
N ALA A 342 13.48 -6.24 -26.98
CA ALA A 342 14.23 -5.13 -27.55
C ALA A 342 14.22 -5.18 -29.09
N GLY A 343 13.84 -4.08 -29.73
CA GLY A 343 13.73 -3.94 -31.18
C GLY A 343 15.04 -3.61 -31.88
N SER A 344 16.14 -3.34 -31.16
CA SER A 344 17.46 -3.10 -31.75
C SER A 344 18.59 -3.49 -30.79
N ALA A 345 19.73 -3.89 -31.34
CA ALA A 345 20.94 -4.13 -30.54
C ALA A 345 21.37 -2.83 -29.83
N GLY A 346 21.82 -2.93 -28.58
CA GLY A 346 22.21 -1.80 -27.75
C GLY A 346 21.05 -1.02 -27.11
N ALA A 347 19.79 -1.34 -27.42
CA ALA A 347 18.65 -0.73 -26.74
C ALA A 347 18.69 -1.05 -25.24
N VAL A 348 18.41 -0.05 -24.41
CA VAL A 348 18.38 -0.17 -22.95
C VAL A 348 16.96 0.08 -22.47
N VAL A 349 16.44 -0.84 -21.66
CA VAL A 349 15.18 -0.71 -20.93
C VAL A 349 15.49 -0.76 -19.44
N ARG A 350 15.02 0.21 -18.67
CA ARG A 350 15.16 0.22 -17.21
C ARG A 350 13.80 -0.03 -16.56
N VAL A 351 13.75 -0.98 -15.64
CA VAL A 351 12.59 -1.25 -14.80
C VAL A 351 12.80 -0.55 -13.46
N HIS A 352 11.89 0.37 -13.16
CA HIS A 352 11.91 1.18 -11.93
C HIS A 352 11.04 0.56 -10.84
N ASN A 353 9.91 0.01 -11.26
CA ASN A 353 8.95 -0.58 -10.35
C ASN A 353 8.09 -1.61 -11.08
N LEU A 354 7.72 -2.67 -10.38
CA LEU A 354 6.84 -3.72 -10.89
C LEU A 354 5.87 -4.14 -9.78
N LEU A 355 4.59 -4.09 -10.06
CA LEU A 355 3.53 -4.51 -9.15
C LEU A 355 2.55 -5.41 -9.88
N LEU A 356 2.22 -6.55 -9.28
CA LEU A 356 1.27 -7.50 -9.81
C LEU A 356 0.10 -7.69 -8.83
N ARG A 357 -1.13 -7.55 -9.32
CA ARG A 357 -2.34 -7.70 -8.50
C ARG A 357 -3.29 -8.70 -9.14
N LYS A 358 -3.78 -9.67 -8.36
CA LYS A 358 -4.89 -10.54 -8.77
C LYS A 358 -6.20 -9.75 -8.70
N ILE A 359 -6.98 -9.73 -9.77
CA ILE A 359 -8.25 -8.99 -9.86
C ILE A 359 -9.45 -9.92 -9.72
N MET A 360 -9.36 -11.15 -10.22
CA MET A 360 -10.47 -12.10 -10.25
C MET A 360 -9.95 -13.54 -10.17
N GLU A 361 -10.75 -14.43 -9.57
CA GLU A 361 -10.51 -15.88 -9.51
C GLU A 361 -10.91 -16.60 -10.79
#